data_AF-A0A9D8GSQ1-F1
#
_entry.id   AF-A0A9D8GSQ1-F1
#
_cell.length_a   1.000
_cell.length_b   1.000
_cell.length_c   1.000
_cell.angle_alpha   90.00
_cell.angle_beta   90.00
_cell.angle_gamma   90.00
#
_symmetry.space_group_name_H-M   'P 1'
#
loop_
_entity.id
_entity.type
_entity.pdbx_description
1 polymer ?
#
loop_
_entity_poly.entity_id
_entity_poly.type
_entity_poly.pdbx_seq_one_letter_code
_entity_poly.pdbx_strand_id
1 'polypeptide(L)'
;MALEVAPTESERRALSKRFGFVDLPELSARLTVTALAGGTVAVEGRLRGRLVQACVLTLEPVRQDLDEPFRLLFKPGMADPRDPETGEAVLSAGLDAPEPLEGQLLDVGEIVAEQLALVADPYPRRPGVKLEDVLPKRRGPAEQPPARRTPFAKLQALKDRPRRGR
;
A
#
# COMPACT_ATOMS: atom_id res chain seq x y z
N MET A 1 -23.30 17.73 -6.69
CA MET A 1 -22.86 17.73 -8.10
C MET A 1 -21.79 16.66 -8.24
N ALA A 2 -21.83 15.84 -9.30
CA ALA A 2 -20.79 14.84 -9.54
C ALA A 2 -19.66 15.44 -10.39
N LEU A 3 -18.42 15.19 -9.99
CA LEU A 3 -17.19 15.55 -10.67
C LEU A 3 -16.57 14.30 -11.27
N GLU A 4 -16.05 14.42 -12.49
CA GLU A 4 -15.19 13.40 -13.10
C GLU A 4 -13.76 13.93 -13.17
N VAL A 5 -12.82 13.10 -12.76
CA VAL A 5 -11.39 13.43 -12.73
C VAL A 5 -10.64 12.29 -13.40
N ALA A 6 -9.75 12.64 -14.33
CA ALA A 6 -8.84 11.70 -14.96
C ALA A 6 -7.47 12.38 -15.15
N PRO A 7 -6.37 11.76 -14.69
CA PRO A 7 -5.04 12.30 -14.93
C PRO A 7 -4.69 12.27 -16.42
N THR A 8 -3.98 13.29 -16.85
CA THR A 8 -3.26 13.34 -18.12
C THR A 8 -2.22 12.22 -18.22
N GLU A 9 -1.69 12.00 -19.42
CA GLU A 9 -0.65 10.99 -19.63
C GLU A 9 0.62 11.29 -18.81
N SER A 10 1.00 12.57 -18.68
CA SER A 10 2.12 12.99 -17.83
C SER A 10 1.88 12.72 -16.36
N GLU A 11 0.66 12.96 -15.87
CA GLU A 11 0.29 12.69 -14.48
C GLU A 11 0.24 11.19 -14.21
N ARG A 12 -0.29 10.37 -15.13
CA ARG A 12 -0.24 8.90 -14.98
C ARG A 12 1.19 8.39 -14.88
N ARG A 13 2.11 8.90 -15.70
CA ARG A 13 3.54 8.57 -15.58
C ARG A 13 4.14 9.01 -14.25
N ALA A 14 3.75 10.18 -13.74
CA ALA A 14 4.20 10.65 -12.43
C ALA A 14 3.66 9.76 -11.30
N LEU A 15 2.40 9.33 -11.37
CA LEU A 15 1.79 8.41 -10.41
C LEU A 15 2.45 7.03 -10.44
N SER A 16 2.70 6.46 -11.62
CA SER A 16 3.44 5.20 -11.75
C SER A 16 4.81 5.28 -11.09
N LYS A 17 5.54 6.39 -11.31
CA LYS A 17 6.84 6.62 -10.66
C LYS A 17 6.70 6.77 -9.14
N ARG A 18 5.70 7.51 -8.67
CA ARG A 18 5.45 7.76 -7.23
C ARG A 18 5.17 6.45 -6.47
N PHE A 19 4.34 5.58 -7.03
CA PHE A 19 3.90 4.34 -6.37
C PHE A 19 4.68 3.09 -6.80
N GLY A 20 5.63 3.22 -7.72
CA GLY A 20 6.46 2.10 -8.18
C GLY A 20 5.73 1.13 -9.10
N PHE A 21 4.69 1.59 -9.80
CA PHE A 21 4.01 0.78 -10.81
C PHE A 21 4.87 0.69 -12.08
N VAL A 22 4.76 -0.44 -12.78
CA VAL A 22 5.37 -0.62 -14.10
C VAL A 22 4.68 0.29 -15.11
N ASP A 23 3.35 0.37 -15.06
CA ASP A 23 2.55 1.24 -15.91
C ASP A 23 1.20 1.56 -15.27
N LEU A 24 0.59 2.68 -15.69
CA LEU A 24 -0.78 3.07 -15.34
C LEU A 24 -1.52 3.49 -16.62
N PRO A 25 -2.00 2.51 -17.42
CA PRO A 25 -2.69 2.79 -18.67
C PRO A 25 -3.90 3.71 -18.51
N GLU A 26 -4.71 3.47 -17.47
CA GLU A 26 -6.00 4.13 -17.28
C GLU A 26 -6.24 4.42 -15.80
N LEU A 27 -6.72 5.62 -15.53
CA LEU A 27 -7.23 6.01 -14.22
C LEU A 27 -8.33 7.05 -14.43
N SER A 28 -9.44 6.88 -13.72
CA SER A 28 -10.49 7.89 -13.61
C SER A 28 -11.23 7.71 -12.29
N ALA A 29 -11.83 8.79 -11.80
CA ALA A 29 -12.73 8.74 -10.67
C ALA A 29 -13.96 9.61 -10.94
N ARG A 30 -15.11 9.10 -10.53
CA ARG A 30 -16.35 9.90 -10.47
C ARG A 30 -16.74 10.03 -9.01
N LEU A 31 -16.90 11.26 -8.54
CA LEU A 31 -17.11 11.54 -7.12
C LEU A 31 -18.01 12.74 -6.87
N THR A 32 -18.55 12.82 -5.66
CA THR A 32 -19.34 13.94 -5.16
C THR A 32 -18.72 14.46 -3.88
N VAL A 33 -18.74 15.78 -3.71
CA VAL A 33 -18.33 16.46 -2.49
C VAL A 33 -19.55 17.09 -1.84
N THR A 34 -19.80 16.76 -0.57
CA THR A 34 -20.98 17.19 0.17
C THR A 34 -20.58 17.76 1.53
N ALA A 35 -21.00 18.98 1.84
CA ALA A 35 -20.87 19.54 3.17
C ALA A 35 -21.89 18.89 4.12
N LEU A 36 -21.42 18.40 5.27
CA LEU A 36 -22.22 17.82 6.34
C LEU A 36 -22.26 18.78 7.56
N ALA A 37 -23.05 18.40 8.56
CA ALA A 37 -23.13 19.15 9.82
C ALA A 37 -21.77 19.23 10.53
N GLY A 38 -21.55 20.29 11.31
CA GLY A 38 -20.33 20.46 12.11
C GLY A 38 -19.07 20.77 11.30
N GLY A 39 -19.22 21.25 10.05
CA GLY A 39 -18.09 21.63 9.18
C GLY A 39 -17.37 20.45 8.54
N THR A 40 -17.91 19.22 8.68
CA THR A 40 -17.38 18.04 8.01
C THR A 40 -17.71 18.05 6.52
N VAL A 41 -16.80 17.59 5.68
CA VAL A 41 -16.99 17.42 4.25
C VAL A 41 -16.89 15.94 3.92
N ALA A 42 -17.88 15.39 3.22
CA ALA A 42 -17.85 14.02 2.72
C ALA A 42 -17.45 14.00 1.24
N VAL A 43 -16.55 13.10 0.90
CA VAL A 43 -16.13 12.81 -0.47
C VAL A 43 -16.44 11.35 -0.74
N GLU A 44 -17.38 11.12 -1.65
CA GLU A 44 -17.83 9.78 -2.02
C GLU A 44 -17.63 9.59 -3.51
N GLY A 45 -17.08 8.45 -3.91
CA GLY A 45 -16.77 8.21 -5.30
C GLY A 45 -16.53 6.77 -5.66
N ARG A 46 -16.20 6.56 -6.94
CA ARG A 46 -15.80 5.27 -7.48
C ARG A 46 -14.58 5.46 -8.37
N LEU A 47 -13.52 4.74 -8.03
CA LEU A 47 -12.26 4.72 -8.75
C LEU A 47 -12.30 3.62 -9.81
N ARG A 48 -11.90 3.95 -11.03
CA ARG A 48 -11.79 3.01 -12.15
C ARG A 48 -10.44 3.15 -12.81
N GLY A 49 -9.90 2.05 -13.28
CA GLY A 49 -8.64 2.11 -14.01
C GLY A 49 -8.03 0.74 -14.21
N ARG A 50 -6.81 0.78 -14.73
CA ARG A 50 -5.97 -0.39 -14.90
C ARG A 50 -4.56 0.01 -14.56
N LEU A 51 -3.94 -0.75 -13.67
CA LEU A 51 -2.53 -0.61 -13.33
C LEU A 51 -1.76 -1.88 -13.71
N VAL A 52 -0.44 -1.73 -13.83
CA VAL A 52 0.49 -2.82 -14.08
C VAL A 52 1.60 -2.76 -13.05
N GLN A 53 1.81 -3.84 -12.32
CA GLN A 53 2.89 -3.98 -11.33
C GLN A 53 3.79 -5.15 -11.69
N ALA A 54 5.00 -5.17 -11.12
CA ALA A 54 5.90 -6.31 -11.23
C ALA A 54 5.45 -7.41 -10.25
N CYS A 55 5.34 -8.65 -10.75
CA CYS A 55 5.09 -9.82 -9.92
C CYS A 55 6.15 -9.92 -8.82
N VAL A 56 5.73 -10.05 -7.55
CA VAL A 56 6.67 -10.11 -6.42
C VAL A 56 7.59 -11.33 -6.43
N LEU A 57 7.28 -12.34 -7.26
CA LEU A 57 8.11 -13.55 -7.42
C LEU A 57 9.02 -13.49 -8.65
N THR A 58 8.47 -13.13 -9.82
CA THR A 58 9.17 -13.25 -11.11
C THR A 58 9.60 -11.91 -11.71
N LEU A 59 9.12 -10.81 -11.15
CA LEU A 59 9.21 -9.45 -11.71
C LEU A 59 8.49 -9.26 -13.05
N GLU A 60 7.79 -10.27 -13.56
CA GLU A 60 7.00 -10.15 -14.78
C GLU A 60 5.78 -9.24 -14.56
N PRO A 61 5.32 -8.51 -15.58
CA PRO A 61 4.17 -7.62 -15.44
C PRO A 61 2.86 -8.36 -15.11
N VAL A 62 2.14 -7.87 -14.09
CA VAL A 62 0.81 -8.32 -13.67
C VAL A 62 -0.15 -7.13 -13.78
N ARG A 63 -1.28 -7.36 -14.44
CA ARG A 63 -2.33 -6.36 -14.61
C ARG A 63 -3.37 -6.49 -13.50
N GLN A 64 -3.84 -5.36 -12.99
CA GLN A 64 -4.99 -5.27 -12.10
C GLN A 64 -5.97 -4.25 -12.67
N ASP A 65 -7.22 -4.69 -12.89
CA ASP A 65 -8.34 -3.80 -13.19
C ASP A 65 -8.96 -3.32 -11.86
N LEU A 66 -9.33 -2.04 -11.81
CA LEU A 66 -9.87 -1.37 -10.63
C LEU A 66 -11.32 -0.95 -10.88
N ASP A 67 -12.20 -1.21 -9.92
CA ASP A 67 -13.57 -0.68 -9.90
C ASP A 67 -14.09 -0.58 -8.46
N GLU A 68 -13.44 0.26 -7.66
CA GLU A 68 -13.61 0.31 -6.21
C GLU A 68 -14.38 1.56 -5.76
N PRO A 69 -15.41 1.44 -4.90
CA PRO A 69 -16.00 2.59 -4.25
C PRO A 69 -15.10 3.10 -3.12
N PHE A 70 -15.15 4.40 -2.86
CA PHE A 70 -14.48 4.99 -1.70
C PHE A 70 -15.34 6.08 -1.07
N ARG A 71 -15.10 6.31 0.22
CA ARG A 71 -15.75 7.33 1.02
C ARG A 71 -14.75 7.85 2.03
N LEU A 72 -14.60 9.17 2.09
CA LEU A 72 -13.74 9.86 3.02
C LEU A 72 -14.52 10.99 3.68
N LEU A 73 -14.21 11.26 4.93
CA LEU A 73 -14.72 12.40 5.68
C LEU A 73 -13.54 13.30 6.01
N PHE A 74 -13.70 14.61 5.81
CA PHE A 74 -12.70 15.62 6.15
C PHE A 74 -13.27 16.59 7.16
N LYS A 75 -12.48 17.01 8.14
CA LYS A 75 -12.92 17.99 9.14
C LYS A 75 -11.82 19.02 9.45
N PRO A 76 -12.11 20.33 9.35
CA PRO A 76 -11.18 21.38 9.76
C PRO A 76 -10.92 21.36 11.27
N GLY A 77 -9.72 21.80 11.68
CA GLY A 77 -9.39 22.02 13.09
C GLY A 77 -9.37 20.75 13.95
N MET A 78 -9.25 19.57 13.32
CA MET A 78 -8.95 18.33 14.04
C MET A 78 -7.55 18.44 14.65
N ALA A 79 -7.46 18.29 15.97
CA ALA A 79 -6.19 18.08 16.63
C ALA A 79 -5.75 16.65 16.38
N ASP A 80 -4.45 16.45 16.08
CA ASP A 80 -3.84 15.12 16.04
C ASP A 80 -3.88 14.54 17.46
N PRO A 81 -4.77 13.58 17.76
CA PRO A 81 -4.95 13.11 19.11
C PRO A 81 -3.67 12.38 19.53
N ARG A 82 -3.05 12.83 20.62
CA ARG A 82 -1.84 12.22 21.17
C ARG A 82 -2.15 11.54 22.49
N ASP A 83 -1.47 10.43 22.73
CA ASP A 83 -1.46 9.78 24.03
C ASP A 83 -0.80 10.77 25.02
N PRO A 84 -1.50 11.13 26.11
CA PRO A 84 -0.99 12.15 27.04
C PRO A 84 0.24 11.68 27.83
N GLU A 85 0.50 10.38 27.94
CA GLU A 85 1.65 9.82 28.65
C GLU A 85 2.84 9.56 27.72
N THR A 86 2.61 9.03 26.51
CA THR A 86 3.69 8.66 25.58
C THR A 86 3.93 9.70 24.49
N GLY A 87 2.97 10.58 24.20
CA GLY A 87 3.02 11.54 23.10
C GLY A 87 2.83 10.92 21.71
N GLU A 88 2.55 9.61 21.64
CA GLU A 88 2.31 8.88 20.40
C GLU A 88 0.97 9.27 19.77
N ALA A 89 0.89 9.19 18.44
CA ALA A 89 -0.37 9.46 17.73
C ALA A 89 -1.40 8.36 18.04
N VAL A 90 -2.57 8.77 18.53
CA VAL A 90 -3.71 7.91 18.78
C VAL A 90 -4.51 7.81 17.49
N LEU A 91 -4.32 6.69 16.79
CA LEU A 91 -5.04 6.42 15.55
C LEU A 91 -6.46 5.93 15.88
N SER A 92 -7.46 6.73 15.53
CA SER A 92 -8.84 6.25 15.45
C SER A 92 -9.03 5.54 14.10
N ALA A 93 -8.81 4.23 14.06
CA ALA A 93 -8.84 3.42 12.83
C ALA A 93 -10.26 3.09 12.32
N GLY A 94 -11.26 3.91 12.65
CA GLY A 94 -12.62 3.73 12.16
C GLY A 94 -12.73 4.17 10.69
N LEU A 95 -13.43 3.39 9.87
CA LEU A 95 -13.68 3.73 8.45
C LEU A 95 -14.42 5.08 8.26
N ASP A 96 -15.12 5.55 9.29
CA ASP A 96 -15.81 6.83 9.32
C ASP A 96 -15.08 7.89 10.19
N ALA A 97 -13.83 7.65 10.58
CA ALA A 97 -13.04 8.66 11.26
C ALA A 97 -12.67 9.77 10.25
N PRO A 98 -12.98 11.05 10.54
CA PRO A 98 -12.66 12.12 9.62
C PRO A 98 -11.15 12.38 9.60
N GLU A 99 -10.62 12.58 8.41
CA GLU A 99 -9.29 13.08 8.16
C GLU A 99 -9.21 14.58 8.43
N PRO A 100 -8.05 15.10 8.87
CA PRO A 100 -7.85 16.53 9.03
C PRO A 100 -7.93 17.22 7.66
N LEU A 101 -8.74 18.28 7.56
CA LEU A 101 -8.71 19.17 6.40
C LEU A 101 -7.62 20.23 6.61
N GLU A 102 -6.55 20.15 5.84
CA GLU A 102 -5.48 21.16 5.84
C GLU A 102 -5.89 22.39 5.01
N GLY A 103 -6.03 23.54 5.67
CA GLY A 103 -6.43 24.77 5.00
C GLY A 103 -7.92 24.79 4.61
N GLN A 104 -8.21 25.27 3.41
CA GLN A 104 -9.59 25.51 2.94
C GLN A 104 -9.90 24.85 1.58
N LEU A 105 -8.94 24.13 1.00
CA LEU A 105 -9.07 23.53 -0.32
C LEU A 105 -8.91 22.02 -0.20
N LEU A 106 -9.74 21.30 -0.94
CA LEU A 106 -9.67 19.85 -1.05
C LEU A 106 -8.99 19.50 -2.37
N ASP A 107 -7.82 18.84 -2.31
CA ASP A 107 -7.17 18.33 -3.51
C ASP A 107 -7.79 16.98 -3.91
N VAL A 108 -8.72 17.04 -4.86
CA VAL A 108 -9.39 15.85 -5.37
C VAL A 108 -8.43 14.94 -6.14
N GLY A 109 -7.43 15.52 -6.81
CA GLY A 109 -6.45 14.74 -7.56
C GLY A 109 -5.59 13.89 -6.62
N GLU A 110 -5.17 14.49 -5.51
CA GLU A 110 -4.40 13.79 -4.47
C GLU A 110 -5.25 12.70 -3.79
N ILE A 111 -6.50 12.99 -3.43
CA ILE A 111 -7.42 11.98 -2.88
C ILE A 111 -7.52 10.77 -3.81
N VAL A 112 -7.71 10.99 -5.11
CA VAL A 112 -7.79 9.91 -6.10
C VAL A 112 -6.46 9.13 -6.19
N ALA A 113 -5.32 9.82 -6.09
CA ALA A 113 -4.01 9.18 -6.08
C ALA A 113 -3.78 8.31 -4.84
N GLU A 114 -4.19 8.76 -3.65
CA GLU A 114 -4.12 7.98 -2.42
C GLU A 114 -5.03 6.76 -2.47
N GLN A 115 -6.27 6.93 -2.96
CA GLN A 115 -7.19 5.81 -3.14
C GLN A 115 -6.62 4.78 -4.12
N LEU A 116 -5.97 5.20 -5.21
CA LEU A 116 -5.25 4.31 -6.12
C LEU A 116 -4.18 3.48 -5.39
N ALA A 117 -3.39 4.11 -4.51
CA ALA A 117 -2.37 3.40 -3.76
C ALA A 117 -2.96 2.39 -2.76
N LEU A 118 -4.11 2.70 -2.16
CA LEU A 118 -4.78 1.81 -1.21
C LEU A 118 -5.41 0.59 -1.89
N VAL A 119 -5.96 0.74 -3.09
CA VAL A 119 -6.61 -0.38 -3.81
C VAL A 119 -5.64 -1.24 -4.61
N ALA A 120 -4.42 -0.75 -4.88
CA ALA A 120 -3.40 -1.51 -5.58
C ALA A 120 -3.02 -2.76 -4.76
N ASP A 121 -2.92 -3.91 -5.43
CA ASP A 121 -2.49 -5.15 -4.78
C ASP A 121 -1.06 -4.94 -4.23
N PRO A 122 -0.84 -5.06 -2.91
CA PRO A 122 0.49 -4.89 -2.35
C PRO A 122 1.45 -6.03 -2.74
N TYR A 123 0.94 -7.18 -3.16
CA TYR A 123 1.71 -8.36 -3.49
C TYR A 123 1.24 -9.05 -4.77
N PRO A 124 1.28 -8.36 -5.93
CA PRO A 124 0.77 -8.89 -7.19
C PRO A 124 1.54 -10.15 -7.59
N ARG A 125 0.81 -11.19 -7.97
CA ARG A 125 1.38 -12.48 -8.35
C ARG A 125 0.82 -12.93 -9.69
N ARG A 126 1.71 -13.42 -10.55
CA ARG A 126 1.30 -14.11 -11.76
C ARG A 126 0.56 -15.40 -11.37
N PRO A 127 -0.62 -15.67 -11.94
CA PRO A 127 -1.35 -16.91 -11.69
C PRO A 127 -0.49 -18.15 -12.03
N GLY A 128 -0.52 -19.14 -11.15
CA GLY A 128 0.15 -20.43 -11.36
C GLY A 128 1.64 -20.47 -11.00
N VAL A 129 2.29 -19.34 -10.68
CA VAL A 129 3.68 -19.31 -10.22
C VAL A 129 3.74 -19.46 -8.71
N LYS A 130 4.55 -20.41 -8.24
CA LYS A 130 4.84 -20.61 -6.81
C LYS A 130 6.24 -20.11 -6.47
N LEU A 131 6.48 -19.90 -5.18
CA LEU A 131 7.78 -19.44 -4.70
C LEU A 131 8.89 -20.47 -5.02
N GLU A 132 8.56 -21.76 -4.96
CA GLU A 132 9.49 -22.86 -5.25
C GLU A 132 10.02 -22.83 -6.69
N ASP A 133 9.25 -22.25 -7.62
CA ASP A 133 9.61 -22.16 -9.04
C ASP A 133 10.74 -21.14 -9.29
N VAL A 134 10.87 -20.14 -8.41
CA VAL A 134 11.86 -19.05 -8.52
C VAL A 134 13.02 -19.18 -7.53
N LEU A 135 12.89 -20.03 -6.52
CA LEU A 135 13.97 -20.28 -5.58
C LEU A 135 15.14 -21.01 -6.27
N PRO A 136 16.40 -20.69 -5.91
CA PRO A 136 17.54 -21.47 -6.37
C PRO A 136 17.34 -22.94 -5.99
N LYS A 137 17.39 -23.84 -6.97
CA LYS A 137 17.36 -25.27 -6.71
C LYS A 137 18.46 -25.60 -5.70
N ARG A 138 18.10 -26.24 -4.59
CA ARG A 138 19.08 -26.74 -3.63
C ARG A 138 20.05 -27.63 -4.41
N ARG A 139 21.33 -27.25 -4.43
CA ARG A 139 22.39 -28.18 -4.86
C ARG A 139 22.26 -29.43 -3.98
N GLY A 140 22.43 -30.61 -4.58
CA GLY A 140 22.15 -31.93 -4.01
C GLY A 140 22.81 -32.25 -2.67
N PRO A 141 22.72 -33.51 -2.20
CA PRO A 141 22.98 -33.87 -0.80
C PRO A 141 24.33 -33.34 -0.35
N ALA A 142 24.34 -32.73 0.84
CA ALA A 142 25.45 -32.00 1.41
C ALA A 142 26.79 -32.74 1.24
N GLU A 143 27.56 -32.40 0.21
CA GLU A 143 29.00 -32.33 0.38
C GLU A 143 29.22 -31.33 1.50
N GLN A 144 29.64 -31.83 2.65
CA GLN A 144 30.01 -31.00 3.79
C GLN A 144 30.91 -29.88 3.25
N PRO A 145 30.46 -28.62 3.30
CA PRO A 145 31.32 -27.54 2.87
C PRO A 145 32.56 -27.59 3.75
N PRO A 146 33.80 -27.59 3.20
CA PRO A 146 35.01 -27.64 4.01
C PRO A 146 34.90 -26.54 5.06
N ALA A 147 34.89 -26.92 6.34
CA ALA A 147 34.61 -26.12 7.53
C ALA A 147 34.42 -24.63 7.25
N ARG A 148 33.26 -24.26 6.67
CA ARG A 148 33.07 -22.88 6.19
C ARG A 148 32.95 -21.99 7.42
N ARG A 149 33.87 -21.03 7.55
CA ARG A 149 33.72 -19.82 8.36
C ARG A 149 32.51 -19.03 7.83
N THR A 150 31.30 -19.51 8.12
CA THR A 150 30.06 -18.83 7.78
C THR A 150 29.72 -17.85 8.90
N PRO A 151 29.07 -16.71 8.59
CA PRO A 151 28.72 -15.69 9.58
C PRO A 151 27.90 -16.25 10.77
N PHE A 152 27.23 -17.39 10.60
CA PHE A 152 26.41 -18.04 11.63
C PHE A 152 27.00 -19.31 12.23
N ALA A 153 28.26 -19.67 11.93
CA ALA A 153 28.89 -20.89 12.46
C ALA A 153 28.88 -20.95 14.00
N LYS A 154 29.03 -19.79 14.67
CA LYS A 154 28.97 -19.69 16.13
C LYS A 154 27.58 -19.99 16.73
N LEU A 155 26.51 -19.93 15.94
CA LEU A 155 25.15 -20.23 16.41
C LEU A 155 24.86 -21.72 16.55
N GLN A 156 25.68 -22.60 15.96
CA GLN A 156 25.56 -24.05 16.18
C GLN A 156 25.69 -24.42 17.66
N ALA A 157 26.56 -23.73 18.39
CA ALA A 157 26.75 -23.92 19.84
C ALA A 157 25.51 -23.60 20.68
N LEU A 158 24.48 -22.96 20.10
CA LEU A 158 23.21 -22.69 20.76
C LEU A 158 22.18 -23.83 20.61
N LYS A 159 22.41 -24.82 19.75
CA LYS A 159 21.51 -25.98 19.60
C LYS A 159 21.57 -26.92 20.80
N ASP A 160 22.76 -27.09 21.36
CA ASP A 160 23.01 -28.00 22.50
C ASP A 160 22.86 -27.30 23.85
N ARG A 161 22.60 -25.98 23.82
CA ARG A 161 22.39 -25.20 25.04
C ARG A 161 20.93 -25.35 25.48
N PRO A 162 20.66 -25.87 26.70
CA PRO A 162 19.29 -25.95 27.19
C PRO A 162 18.68 -24.55 27.21
N ARG A 163 17.45 -24.42 26.71
CA ARG A 163 16.69 -23.16 26.76
C ARG A 163 16.59 -22.75 28.22
N ARG A 164 17.15 -21.58 28.58
CA ARG A 164 16.88 -20.95 29.88
C ARG A 164 15.39 -20.63 29.89
N GLY A 165 14.63 -21.39 30.67
CA GLY A 165 13.21 -21.15 30.89
C GLY A 165 12.98 -19.72 31.37
N ARG A 166 11.98 -19.06 30.78
CA ARG A 166 11.21 -18.01 31.41
C ARG A 166 9.81 -18.55 31.60
#